data_AF-A0A0B2Q6T5-F1
#
_entry.id   AF-A0A0B2Q6T5-F1
#
_cell.length_a   1.000
_cell.length_b   1.000
_cell.length_c   1.000
_cell.angle_alpha   90.00
_cell.angle_beta   90.00
_cell.angle_gamma   90.00
#
_symmetry.space_group_name_H-M   'P 1'
#
loop_
_entity.id
_entity.type
_entity.pdbx_description
1 polymer ?
#
loop_
_entity_poly.entity_id
_entity_poly.type
_entity_poly.pdbx_seq_one_letter_code
_entity_poly.pdbx_strand_id
1 'polypeptide(L)'
;MSAAASSSATPSAAQVLSLFRSLLRAAREFPDYNIREYTKRRTIDSFRHNATLSDPSQISTAFAHGKSQLAVVKRQAVVYSLYDSPLRSVMELQQVPF
;
A
#
# COMPACT_ATOMS: atom_id res chain seq x y z
N MET A 1 -14.78 -30.74 0.86
CA MET A 1 -15.04 -29.33 1.27
C MET A 1 -14.55 -28.44 0.13
N SER A 2 -15.47 -28.01 -0.75
CA SER A 2 -15.12 -27.20 -1.93
C SER A 2 -15.30 -25.74 -1.60
N ALA A 3 -14.21 -24.97 -1.63
CA ALA A 3 -14.24 -23.53 -1.43
C ALA A 3 -14.87 -22.89 -2.68
N ALA A 4 -15.99 -22.20 -2.49
CA ALA A 4 -16.65 -21.43 -3.52
C ALA A 4 -15.66 -20.38 -4.06
N ALA A 5 -15.18 -20.60 -5.29
CA ALA A 5 -14.50 -19.57 -6.05
C ALA A 5 -15.53 -18.50 -6.40
N SER A 6 -15.59 -17.43 -5.59
CA SER A 6 -16.31 -16.22 -5.94
C SER A 6 -15.82 -15.79 -7.32
N SER A 7 -16.70 -15.76 -8.32
CA SER A 7 -16.43 -15.23 -9.65
C SER A 7 -16.19 -13.72 -9.53
N SER A 8 -15.01 -13.34 -9.05
CA SER A 8 -14.57 -11.95 -9.03
C SER A 8 -14.28 -11.56 -10.47
N ALA A 9 -15.15 -10.71 -11.04
CA ALA A 9 -14.87 -10.07 -12.30
C ALA A 9 -13.46 -9.45 -12.24
N THR A 10 -12.67 -9.64 -13.30
CA THR A 10 -11.34 -9.07 -13.41
C THR A 10 -11.44 -7.55 -13.21
N PRO A 11 -10.66 -6.98 -12.28
CA PRO A 11 -10.75 -5.57 -11.98
C PRO A 11 -10.37 -4.74 -13.21
N SER A 12 -11.07 -3.62 -13.42
CA SER A 12 -10.72 -2.70 -14.49
C SER A 12 -9.41 -1.96 -14.16
N ALA A 13 -8.73 -1.44 -15.20
CA ALA A 13 -7.53 -0.63 -15.01
C ALA A 13 -7.76 0.57 -14.07
N ALA A 14 -8.95 1.18 -14.14
CA ALA A 14 -9.34 2.27 -13.25
C ALA A 14 -9.41 1.83 -11.78
N GLN A 15 -9.94 0.63 -11.50
CA GLN A 15 -9.99 0.07 -10.15
C GLN A 15 -8.59 -0.24 -9.61
N VAL A 16 -7.71 -0.80 -10.45
CA VAL A 16 -6.30 -1.08 -10.09
C VAL A 16 -5.56 0.23 -9.76
N LEU A 17 -5.70 1.26 -10.60
CA LEU A 17 -5.09 2.57 -10.35
C LEU A 17 -5.67 3.28 -9.12
N SER A 18 -6.96 3.11 -8.86
CA SER A 18 -7.60 3.62 -7.64
C SER A 18 -7.02 2.96 -6.39
N LEU A 19 -6.83 1.64 -6.41
CA LEU A 19 -6.20 0.90 -5.32
C LEU A 19 -4.76 1.36 -5.09
N PHE A 20 -3.98 1.50 -6.17
CA PHE A 20 -2.61 2.02 -6.09
C PHE A 20 -2.54 3.38 -5.41
N ARG A 21 -3.35 4.34 -5.87
CA ARG A 21 -3.41 5.69 -5.27
C ARG A 21 -3.88 5.64 -3.82
N SER A 22 -4.80 4.75 -3.48
CA SER A 22 -5.30 4.59 -2.11
C SER A 22 -4.19 4.08 -1.17
N LEU A 23 -3.39 3.12 -1.60
CA LEU A 23 -2.22 2.64 -0.84
C LEU A 23 -1.17 3.74 -0.66
N LEU A 24 -0.87 4.51 -1.71
CA LEU A 24 0.07 5.63 -1.61
C LEU A 24 -0.42 6.75 -0.70
N ARG A 25 -1.73 7.03 -0.66
CA ARG A 25 -2.33 8.00 0.27
C ARG A 25 -2.23 7.50 1.71
N ALA A 26 -2.63 6.24 1.96
CA ALA A 26 -2.54 5.66 3.29
C ALA A 26 -1.09 5.56 3.79
N ALA A 27 -0.12 5.32 2.89
CA ALA A 27 1.30 5.35 3.25
C ALA A 27 1.74 6.73 3.79
N ARG A 28 1.16 7.84 3.29
CA ARG A 28 1.49 9.20 3.77
C ARG A 28 0.94 9.49 5.17
N GLU A 29 0.00 8.70 5.66
CA GLU A 29 -0.59 8.86 6.99
C GLU A 29 0.33 8.33 8.10
N PHE A 30 1.39 7.59 7.77
CA PHE A 30 2.38 7.17 8.77
C PHE A 30 3.24 8.36 9.22
N PRO A 31 3.34 8.61 10.54
CA PRO A 31 4.19 9.66 11.07
C PRO A 31 5.68 9.29 10.94
N ASP A 32 6.04 8.03 11.18
CA ASP A 32 7.41 7.53 11.06
C ASP A 32 7.89 7.54 9.60
N TYR A 33 9.02 8.20 9.37
CA TYR A 33 9.67 8.31 8.06
C TYR A 33 9.96 6.95 7.40
N ASN A 34 10.55 6.01 8.15
CA ASN A 34 10.99 4.73 7.63
C ASN A 34 9.79 3.90 7.19
N ILE A 35 8.73 3.89 8.00
CA ILE A 35 7.51 3.13 7.69
C ILE A 35 6.76 3.74 6.51
N ARG A 36 6.68 5.08 6.45
CA ARG A 36 6.09 5.80 5.32
C ARG A 36 6.81 5.49 4.00
N GLU A 37 8.13 5.66 3.95
CA GLU A 37 8.92 5.43 2.73
C GLU A 37 8.99 3.94 2.37
N TYR A 38 9.07 3.04 3.37
CA TYR A 38 8.98 1.60 3.14
C TYR A 38 7.65 1.21 2.50
N THR A 39 6.53 1.66 3.07
CA THR A 39 5.19 1.30 2.57
C THR A 39 4.97 1.82 1.16
N LYS A 40 5.41 3.06 0.89
CA LYS A 40 5.39 3.67 -0.45
C LYS A 40 6.22 2.86 -1.44
N ARG A 41 7.48 2.54 -1.11
CA ARG A 41 8.37 1.74 -1.96
C ARG A 41 7.80 0.35 -2.23
N ARG A 42 7.39 -0.36 -1.17
CA ARG A 42 6.80 -1.70 -1.27
C ARG A 42 5.54 -1.72 -2.13
N THR A 43 4.70 -0.68 -2.03
CA THR A 43 3.54 -0.51 -2.90
C THR A 43 3.97 -0.37 -4.36
N ILE A 44 4.87 0.57 -4.67
CA ILE A 44 5.36 0.78 -6.05
C ILE A 44 5.98 -0.48 -6.63
N ASP A 45 6.86 -1.14 -5.88
CA ASP A 45 7.56 -2.35 -6.33
C ASP A 45 6.58 -3.50 -6.59
N SER A 46 5.59 -3.68 -5.71
CA SER A 46 4.58 -4.72 -5.89
C SER A 46 3.71 -4.48 -7.12
N PHE A 47 3.32 -3.23 -7.41
CA PHE A 47 2.54 -2.92 -8.61
C PHE A 47 3.36 -3.05 -9.90
N ARG A 48 4.64 -2.68 -9.87
CA ARG A 48 5.56 -2.90 -11.00
C ARG A 48 5.79 -4.37 -11.27
N HIS A 49 6.00 -5.18 -10.23
CA HIS A 49 6.20 -6.61 -10.37
C HIS A 49 4.97 -7.32 -10.98
N ASN A 50 3.76 -6.87 -10.62
CA ASN A 50 2.52 -7.42 -11.14
C ASN A 50 2.04 -6.78 -12.46
N ALA A 51 2.78 -5.83 -13.02
CA ALA A 51 2.35 -5.11 -14.23
C ALA A 51 2.33 -5.98 -15.49
N THR A 52 3.08 -7.08 -15.51
CA THR A 52 3.17 -8.02 -16.63
C THR A 52 2.16 -9.18 -16.52
N LEU A 53 1.37 -9.23 -15.44
CA LEU A 53 0.35 -10.26 -15.28
C LEU A 53 -0.70 -10.12 -16.40
N SER A 54 -0.89 -11.21 -17.13
CA SER A 54 -1.87 -11.30 -18.23
C SER A 54 -3.02 -12.25 -17.90
N ASP A 55 -2.84 -13.15 -16.93
CA ASP A 55 -3.88 -14.09 -16.51
C ASP A 55 -4.94 -13.37 -15.64
N PRO A 56 -6.22 -13.34 -16.09
CA PRO A 56 -7.31 -12.71 -15.35
C PRO A 56 -7.48 -13.22 -13.91
N SER A 57 -7.16 -14.50 -13.66
CA SER A 57 -7.31 -15.11 -12.33
C SER A 57 -6.23 -14.59 -11.35
N GLN A 58 -5.00 -14.45 -11.84
CA GLN A 58 -3.88 -13.89 -11.09
C GLN A 58 -4.07 -12.41 -10.82
N ILE A 59 -4.59 -11.65 -11.81
CA ILE A 59 -4.92 -10.24 -11.64
C ILE A 59 -5.95 -10.05 -10.53
N SER A 60 -7.01 -10.85 -10.53
CA SER A 60 -8.03 -10.76 -9.47
C SER A 60 -7.46 -11.12 -8.10
N THR A 61 -6.64 -12.16 -8.02
CA THR A 61 -5.98 -12.59 -6.78
C THR A 61 -5.05 -11.50 -6.24
N ALA A 62 -4.21 -10.92 -7.10
CA ALA A 62 -3.31 -9.82 -6.74
C ALA A 62 -4.10 -8.57 -6.29
N PHE A 63 -5.21 -8.27 -6.94
CA PHE A 63 -6.07 -7.15 -6.58
C PHE A 63 -6.80 -7.37 -5.25
N ALA A 64 -7.29 -8.58 -4.98
CA ALA A 64 -7.88 -8.96 -3.70
C ALA A 64 -6.84 -8.87 -2.57
N HIS A 65 -5.62 -9.36 -2.82
CA HIS A 65 -4.51 -9.21 -1.91
C HIS A 65 -4.20 -7.73 -1.64
N GLY A 66 -4.08 -6.89 -2.67
CA GLY A 66 -3.85 -5.45 -2.51
C GLY A 66 -4.94 -4.74 -1.70
N LYS A 67 -6.21 -5.13 -1.86
CA LYS A 67 -7.31 -4.63 -1.01
C LYS A 67 -7.15 -5.03 0.46
N SER A 68 -6.74 -6.27 0.73
CA SER A 68 -6.46 -6.71 2.10
C SER A 68 -5.29 -5.94 2.72
N GLN A 69 -4.23 -5.68 1.95
CA GLN A 69 -3.08 -4.90 2.38
C GLN A 69 -3.46 -3.44 2.66
N LEU A 70 -4.34 -2.84 1.86
CA LEU A 70 -4.84 -1.49 2.14
C LEU A 70 -5.52 -1.40 3.51
N ALA A 71 -6.31 -2.40 3.88
CA ALA A 71 -6.94 -2.44 5.21
C ALA A 71 -5.92 -2.61 6.34
N VAL A 72 -4.83 -3.36 6.11
CA VAL A 72 -3.72 -3.47 7.06
C VAL A 72 -2.99 -2.14 7.20
N VAL A 73 -2.60 -1.52 6.09
CA VAL A 73 -1.88 -0.24 6.06
C VAL A 73 -2.66 0.84 6.81
N LYS A 74 -3.97 0.96 6.58
CA LYS A 74 -4.82 1.93 7.29
C LYS A 74 -4.87 1.69 8.80
N ARG A 75 -5.06 0.44 9.24
CA ARG A 75 -5.03 0.11 10.68
C ARG A 75 -3.68 0.46 11.29
N GLN A 76 -2.61 0.17 10.56
CA GLN A 76 -1.26 0.39 11.05
C GLN A 76 -0.91 1.87 11.11
N ALA A 77 -1.37 2.69 10.17
CA ALA A 77 -1.22 4.14 10.26
C ALA A 77 -1.82 4.69 11.57
N VAL A 78 -3.01 4.21 11.95
CA VAL A 78 -3.63 4.55 13.24
C VAL A 78 -2.76 4.10 14.41
N VAL A 79 -2.31 2.84 14.44
CA VAL A 79 -1.46 2.33 15.54
C VAL A 79 -0.18 3.15 15.68
N TYR A 80 0.52 3.46 14.58
CA TYR A 80 1.73 4.28 14.64
C TYR A 80 1.45 5.70 15.12
N SER A 81 0.30 6.28 14.78
CA SER A 81 -0.08 7.60 15.28
C SER A 81 -0.34 7.64 16.79
N LEU A 82 -0.76 6.52 17.40
CA LEU A 82 -0.97 6.42 18.85
C LEU A 82 0.35 6.40 19.64
N TYR A 83 1.42 5.92 19.02
CA TYR A 83 2.75 5.81 19.63
C TYR A 83 3.76 6.71 18.94
N ASP A 84 3.29 7.81 18.35
CA ASP A 84 4.16 8.73 17.62
C ASP A 84 5.17 9.40 18.56
N SER A 85 6.40 9.54 18.07
CA SER A 85 7.46 10.23 18.79
C SER A 85 7.40 11.72 18.49
N PRO A 86 7.49 12.61 19.48
CA PRO A 86 7.54 14.06 19.24
C PRO A 86 8.81 14.47 18.47
N LEU A 87 9.84 13.62 18.46
CA LEU A 87 11.07 13.83 17.71
C LEU A 87 10.90 13.27 16.30
N ARG A 88 11.09 14.15 15.30
CA ARG A 88 11.13 13.76 13.89
C ARG A 88 12.43 13.01 13.58
N SER A 89 12.38 12.18 12.54
CA SER A 89 13.57 11.48 12.05
C SER A 89 14.62 12.48 11.56
N VAL A 90 15.91 12.19 11.78
CA VAL A 90 17.03 13.00 11.24
C VAL A 90 16.94 13.15 9.72
N MET A 91 16.37 12.15 9.03
CA MET A 91 16.15 12.17 7.58
C MET A 91 15.11 13.19 7.11
N GLU A 92 14.30 13.73 8.03
CA GLU A 92 13.27 14.74 7.75
C GLU A 92 13.68 16.14 8.20
N LEU A 93 14.78 16.26 8.93
CA LEU A 93 15.34 17.55 9.29
C LEU A 93 15.84 18.19 7.99
N GLN A 94 15.25 19.33 7.62
CA GLN A 94 15.77 20.12 6.52
C GLN A 94 17.25 20.40 6.82
N GLN A 95 18.13 20.00 5.91
CA GLN A 95 19.52 20.45 5.96
C GLN A 95 19.50 21.96 5.80
N VAL A 96 19.68 22.67 6.92
CA VAL A 96 19.93 24.11 6.88
C VAL A 96 21.26 24.25 6.13
N PRO A 97 21.29 24.94 4.97
CA PRO A 97 22.56 25.21 4.33
C PRO A 97 23.39 26.05 5.30
N PHE A 98 24.61 25.57 5.59
CA PHE A 98 25.61 26.33 6.34
C PHE A 98 25.98 27.61 5.58
#